data_AF-A0A9E1Z6E8-F1
#
_entry.id   AF-A0A9E1Z6E8-F1
#
_cell.length_a   1.000
_cell.length_b   1.000
_cell.length_c   1.000
_cell.angle_alpha   90.00
_cell.angle_beta   90.00
_cell.angle_gamma   90.00
#
_symmetry.space_group_name_H-M   'P 1'
#
loop_
_entity.id
_entity.type
_entity.pdbx_description
1 polymer ?
#
loop_
_entity_poly.entity_id
_entity_poly.type
_entity_poly.pdbx_seq_one_letter_code
_entity_poly.pdbx_strand_id
1 'polypeptide(L)'
;MKNILITIAAVLLVGCTSTKSLSFSTISIGMNKDKVIALKGEPFRVAAMGGSEYFIYRGFDKEIFKPHGLSVYEAFIRFKDGKVDAYGRLDDFDSTRHKELLIKKAENK
;
A
#
# COMPACT_ATOMS: atom_id res chain seq x y z
N MET A 1 -7.73 14.25 -44.32
CA MET A 1 -8.57 14.21 -43.10
C MET A 1 -8.80 12.80 -42.57
N LYS A 2 -9.07 11.79 -43.41
CA LYS A 2 -9.32 10.40 -42.97
C LYS A 2 -8.15 9.75 -42.20
N ASN A 3 -6.91 10.06 -42.60
CA ASN A 3 -5.72 9.44 -42.00
C ASN A 3 -5.38 9.98 -40.60
N ILE A 4 -5.80 11.22 -40.28
CA ILE A 4 -5.55 11.87 -38.98
C ILE A 4 -6.43 11.25 -37.89
N LEU A 5 -7.69 10.94 -38.22
CA LEU A 5 -8.62 10.28 -37.30
C LEU A 5 -8.13 8.88 -36.90
N ILE A 6 -7.50 8.16 -37.82
CA ILE A 6 -6.95 6.81 -37.58
C ILE A 6 -5.73 6.89 -36.66
N THR A 7 -4.89 7.94 -36.78
CA THR A 7 -3.72 8.12 -35.91
C THR A 7 -4.11 8.47 -34.48
N ILE A 8 -5.14 9.31 -34.29
CA ILE A 8 -5.66 9.65 -32.96
C ILE A 8 -6.28 8.42 -32.28
N ALA A 9 -7.03 7.60 -33.03
CA ALA A 9 -7.60 6.36 -32.51
C ALA A 9 -6.54 5.33 -32.09
N ALA A 10 -5.43 5.24 -32.83
CA ALA A 10 -4.33 4.32 -32.51
C ALA A 10 -3.56 4.72 -31.23
N VAL A 11 -3.41 6.02 -30.96
CA VAL A 11 -2.74 6.53 -29.75
C VAL A 11 -3.57 6.33 -28.48
N LEU A 12 -4.89 6.21 -28.60
CA LEU A 12 -5.79 5.99 -27.44
C LEU A 12 -5.77 4.53 -26.93
N LEU A 13 -5.15 3.58 -27.64
CA LEU A 13 -5.17 2.15 -27.33
C LEU A 13 -3.99 1.64 -26.50
N VAL A 14 -3.01 2.49 -26.13
CA VAL A 14 -1.84 2.10 -25.32
C VAL A 14 -2.06 2.14 -23.80
N GLY A 15 -3.29 2.31 -23.33
CA GLY A 15 -3.64 2.30 -21.90
C GLY A 15 -3.74 0.90 -21.28
N CYS A 16 -2.75 0.04 -21.42
CA CYS A 16 -2.73 -1.25 -20.71
C CYS A 16 -2.18 -1.05 -19.30
N THR A 17 -3.06 -0.77 -18.32
CA THR A 17 -2.65 -0.78 -16.91
C THR A 17 -2.49 -2.24 -16.48
N SER A 18 -1.26 -2.73 -16.42
CA SER A 18 -0.95 -4.00 -15.79
C SER A 18 -1.26 -3.88 -14.30
N THR A 19 -2.25 -4.64 -13.81
CA THR A 19 -2.57 -4.75 -12.39
C THR A 19 -1.44 -5.51 -11.69
N LYS A 20 -0.35 -4.79 -11.38
CA LYS A 20 0.73 -5.31 -10.55
C LYS A 20 0.17 -5.59 -9.17
N SER A 21 0.41 -6.78 -8.65
CA SER A 21 0.11 -7.08 -7.25
C SER A 21 0.91 -6.12 -6.36
N LEU A 22 0.24 -5.57 -5.35
CA LEU A 22 0.88 -4.73 -4.37
C LEU A 22 1.96 -5.55 -3.65
N SER A 23 3.18 -5.03 -3.63
CA SER A 23 4.34 -5.67 -3.00
C SER A 23 5.17 -4.62 -2.29
N PHE A 24 5.73 -4.98 -1.13
CA PHE A 24 6.58 -4.10 -0.31
C PHE A 24 8.07 -4.39 -0.44
N SER A 25 8.49 -5.26 -1.36
CA SER A 25 9.91 -5.65 -1.52
C SER A 25 10.87 -4.49 -1.82
N THR A 26 10.35 -3.37 -2.32
CA THR A 26 11.13 -2.15 -2.62
C THR A 26 11.03 -1.09 -1.52
N ILE A 27 10.27 -1.35 -0.46
CA ILE A 27 10.10 -0.44 0.67
C ILE A 27 11.08 -0.85 1.76
N SER A 28 11.63 0.12 2.47
CA SER A 28 12.56 -0.10 3.55
C SER A 28 12.30 0.90 4.66
N ILE A 29 12.55 0.47 5.90
CA ILE A 29 12.53 1.35 7.08
C ILE A 29 13.48 2.53 6.84
N GLY A 30 13.06 3.73 7.24
CA GLY A 30 13.81 4.97 7.08
C GLY A 30 13.54 5.72 5.76
N MET A 31 12.82 5.12 4.81
CA MET A 31 12.48 5.76 3.54
C MET A 31 11.58 6.99 3.76
N ASN A 32 11.78 8.08 3.01
CA ASN A 32 10.91 9.26 3.08
C ASN A 32 9.66 9.10 2.19
N LYS A 33 8.70 10.00 2.39
CA LYS A 33 7.40 9.98 1.68
C LYS A 33 7.55 10.09 0.16
N ASP A 34 8.39 11.01 -0.31
CA ASP A 34 8.59 11.25 -1.75
C ASP A 34 9.14 10.01 -2.46
N LYS A 35 10.08 9.29 -1.83
CA LYS A 35 10.64 8.06 -2.38
C LYS A 35 9.61 6.91 -2.37
N VAL A 36 8.73 6.86 -1.37
CA VAL A 36 7.62 5.89 -1.36
C VAL A 36 6.67 6.18 -2.52
N ILE A 37 6.26 7.43 -2.73
CA ILE A 37 5.39 7.83 -3.84
C ILE A 37 6.05 7.53 -5.18
N ALA A 38 7.34 7.83 -5.34
CA ALA A 38 8.07 7.52 -6.57
C ALA A 38 8.08 6.01 -6.89
N LEU A 39 8.09 5.14 -5.86
CA LEU A 39 8.16 3.68 -6.03
C LEU A 39 6.79 2.99 -6.12
N LYS A 40 5.75 3.54 -5.46
CA LYS A 40 4.43 2.91 -5.34
C LYS A 40 3.29 3.69 -5.99
N GLY A 41 3.56 4.91 -6.42
CA GLY A 41 2.53 5.88 -6.81
C GLY A 41 1.83 6.46 -5.59
N GLU A 42 0.86 7.33 -5.89
CA GLU A 42 0.01 7.96 -4.89
C GLU A 42 -0.78 6.90 -4.09
N PRO A 43 -0.90 7.07 -2.76
CA PRO A 43 -1.72 6.17 -1.96
C PRO A 43 -3.19 6.31 -2.29
N PHE A 44 -3.96 5.25 -2.04
CA PHE A 44 -5.42 5.29 -2.15
C PHE A 44 -6.03 6.31 -1.17
N ARG A 45 -5.48 6.40 0.04
CA ARG A 45 -5.79 7.45 1.01
C ARG A 45 -4.66 7.62 2.02
N VAL A 46 -4.66 8.78 2.67
CA VAL A 46 -3.76 9.09 3.79
C VAL A 46 -4.57 9.16 5.08
N ALA A 47 -3.98 8.69 6.18
CA ALA A 47 -4.50 8.85 7.54
C ALA A 47 -3.36 9.27 8.48
N ALA A 48 -3.68 9.89 9.61
CA ALA A 48 -2.70 10.25 10.61
C ALA A 48 -3.27 10.10 12.04
N MET A 49 -2.47 9.61 12.97
CA MET A 49 -2.82 9.46 14.38
C MET A 49 -1.55 9.38 15.24
N GLY A 50 -1.55 10.04 16.40
CA GLY A 50 -0.50 9.85 17.42
C GLY A 50 0.93 10.17 16.95
N GLY A 51 1.11 11.14 16.06
CA GLY A 51 2.41 11.48 15.48
C GLY A 51 2.88 10.54 14.36
N SER A 52 2.03 9.62 13.93
CA SER A 52 2.25 8.77 12.77
C SER A 52 1.33 9.14 11.61
N GLU A 53 1.84 9.01 10.39
CA GLU A 53 1.09 9.13 9.14
C GLU A 53 1.07 7.78 8.42
N TYR A 54 0.02 7.51 7.65
CA TYR A 54 -0.22 6.21 7.03
C TYR A 54 -0.60 6.44 5.58
N PHE A 55 0.18 5.88 4.67
CA PHE A 55 -0.20 5.73 3.28
C PHE A 55 -0.90 4.39 3.13
N ILE A 56 -2.17 4.42 2.74
CA ILE A 56 -2.99 3.24 2.56
C ILE A 56 -3.05 2.91 1.08
N TYR A 57 -2.75 1.66 0.74
CA TYR A 57 -2.80 1.10 -0.61
C TYR A 57 -3.79 -0.06 -0.64
N ARG A 58 -4.36 -0.34 -1.81
CA ARG A 58 -5.24 -1.48 -2.05
C ARG A 58 -4.54 -2.51 -2.92
N GLY A 59 -4.64 -3.77 -2.53
CA GLY A 59 -4.17 -4.90 -3.31
C GLY A 59 -5.30 -5.87 -3.61
N PHE A 60 -5.04 -6.80 -4.52
CA PHE A 60 -5.95 -7.88 -4.88
C PHE A 60 -5.27 -9.21 -4.59
N ASP A 61 -5.94 -10.10 -3.86
CA ASP A 61 -5.48 -11.48 -3.77
C ASP A 61 -5.94 -12.24 -5.01
N LYS A 62 -4.98 -12.84 -5.72
CA LYS A 62 -5.22 -13.57 -6.98
C LYS A 62 -5.63 -15.02 -6.74
N GLU A 63 -6.32 -15.32 -5.64
CA GLU A 63 -6.84 -16.67 -5.40
C GLU A 63 -8.16 -16.87 -6.15
N ILE A 64 -8.04 -17.06 -7.46
CA ILE A 64 -9.16 -17.27 -8.39
C ILE A 64 -9.98 -18.53 -8.03
N PHE A 65 -9.40 -19.45 -7.25
CA PHE A 65 -10.01 -20.74 -6.88
C PHE A 65 -10.69 -20.78 -5.51
N LYS A 66 -10.76 -19.66 -4.76
CA LYS A 66 -11.57 -19.61 -3.53
C LYS A 66 -13.04 -19.34 -3.86
N PRO A 67 -14.00 -19.96 -3.14
CA PRO A 67 -15.43 -19.85 -3.42
C PRO A 67 -16.03 -18.44 -3.29
N HIS A 68 -15.26 -17.46 -2.80
CA HIS A 68 -15.70 -16.07 -2.59
C HIS A 68 -15.11 -15.04 -3.58
N GLY A 69 -14.41 -15.47 -4.63
CA GLY A 69 -13.95 -14.58 -5.71
C GLY A 69 -12.81 -13.63 -5.35
N LEU A 70 -12.58 -12.63 -6.21
CA LEU A 70 -11.53 -11.61 -6.10
C LEU A 70 -11.68 -10.80 -4.79
N SER A 71 -10.78 -11.00 -3.82
CA SER A 71 -10.76 -10.20 -2.59
C SER A 71 -9.82 -9.00 -2.71
N VAL A 72 -10.31 -7.86 -2.23
CA VAL A 72 -9.52 -6.63 -2.07
C VAL A 72 -9.04 -6.57 -0.62
N TYR A 73 -7.75 -6.30 -0.43
CA TYR A 73 -7.18 -6.04 0.89
C TYR A 73 -6.59 -4.63 0.94
N GLU A 74 -6.56 -4.06 2.14
CA GLU A 74 -5.85 -2.82 2.42
C GLU A 74 -4.51 -3.14 3.07
N ALA A 75 -3.50 -2.39 2.66
CA ALA A 75 -2.16 -2.46 3.21
C ALA A 75 -1.65 -1.06 3.46
N PHE A 76 -0.70 -0.93 4.38
CA PHE A 76 -0.25 0.38 4.84
C PHE A 76 1.27 0.50 4.79
N ILE A 77 1.72 1.75 4.68
CA ILE A 77 3.07 2.19 5.00
C ILE A 77 2.91 3.28 6.06
N ARG A 78 3.41 3.03 7.26
CA ARG A 78 3.39 3.98 8.37
C ARG A 78 4.69 4.77 8.39
N PHE A 79 4.55 6.05 8.64
CA PHE A 79 5.63 7.00 8.81
C PHE A 79 5.63 7.51 10.23
N LYS A 80 6.83 7.60 10.82
CA LYS A 80 7.10 8.32 12.06
C LYS A 80 8.24 9.27 11.79
N ASP A 81 8.07 10.53 12.21
CA ASP A 81 9.05 11.61 11.95
C ASP A 81 9.41 11.72 10.45
N GLY A 82 8.40 11.56 9.58
CA GLY A 82 8.54 11.66 8.12
C GLY A 82 9.23 10.48 7.43
N LYS A 83 9.58 9.41 8.17
CA LYS A 83 10.28 8.22 7.65
C LYS A 83 9.47 6.95 7.88
N VAL A 84 9.55 6.00 6.96
CA VAL A 84 8.89 4.69 7.08
C VAL A 84 9.37 4.00 8.36
N ASP A 85 8.44 3.64 9.23
CA ASP A 85 8.73 2.92 10.48
C ASP A 85 8.02 1.55 10.56
N ALA A 86 6.98 1.33 9.74
CA ALA A 86 6.32 0.04 9.57
C ALA A 86 5.62 -0.04 8.20
N TYR A 87 5.44 -1.24 7.68
CA TYR A 87 4.60 -1.50 6.49
C TYR A 87 4.13 -2.95 6.48
N GLY A 88 3.02 -3.21 5.80
CA GLY A 88 2.43 -4.54 5.68
C GLY A 88 0.94 -4.46 5.35
N ARG A 89 0.29 -5.61 5.27
CA ARG A 89 -1.18 -5.66 5.27
C ARG A 89 -1.71 -5.31 6.65
N LEU A 90 -2.97 -4.85 6.70
CA LEU A 90 -3.58 -4.49 7.99
C LEU A 90 -3.68 -5.69 8.95
N ASP A 91 -3.81 -6.89 8.40
CA ASP A 91 -3.89 -8.18 9.09
C ASP A 91 -2.52 -8.82 9.41
N ASP A 92 -1.40 -8.31 8.85
CA ASP A 92 -0.05 -8.81 9.17
C ASP A 92 0.34 -8.52 10.64
N PHE A 93 -0.30 -7.52 11.25
CA PHE A 93 -0.06 -7.13 12.63
C PHE A 93 -1.25 -7.57 13.48
N ASP A 94 -1.10 -8.72 14.13
CA ASP A 94 -2.05 -9.21 15.11
C ASP A 94 -2.09 -8.26 16.32
N SER A 95 -2.92 -7.22 16.22
CA SER A 95 -3.07 -6.17 17.23
C SER A 95 -3.55 -6.72 18.58
N THR A 96 -4.03 -7.96 18.64
CA THR A 96 -4.36 -8.67 19.88
C THR A 96 -3.13 -9.13 20.66
N ARG A 97 -2.00 -9.38 19.99
CA ARG A 97 -0.73 -9.81 20.62
C ARG A 97 0.17 -8.65 21.05
N HIS A 98 -0.03 -7.45 20.52
CA HIS A 98 0.74 -6.26 20.95
C HIS A 98 0.38 -5.80 22.37
N LYS A 99 -0.76 -6.24 22.93
CA LYS A 99 -1.13 -5.97 24.33
C LYS A 99 -0.12 -6.57 25.33
N GLU A 100 0.41 -7.77 25.08
CA GLU A 100 1.34 -8.41 26.02
C GLU A 100 2.69 -7.67 26.15
N LEU A 101 3.17 -7.06 25.06
CA LEU A 101 4.41 -6.27 25.07
C LEU A 101 4.24 -4.91 25.77
N LEU A 102 3.03 -4.33 25.74
CA LEU A 102 2.74 -3.09 26.44
C LEU A 102 2.53 -3.32 27.95
N ILE A 103 1.96 -4.46 28.34
CA ILE A 103 1.75 -4.81 29.76
C ILE A 103 3.09 -5.13 30.45
N LYS A 104 3.98 -5.92 29.81
CA LYS A 104 5.30 -6.23 30.40
C LYS A 104 6.23 -5.03 30.59
N LYS A 105 6.01 -3.93 29.86
CA LYS A 105 6.79 -2.68 30.03
C LYS A 105 6.28 -1.84 31.21
N ALA A 106 5.01 -1.99 31.60
CA ALA A 106 4.43 -1.28 32.74
C ALA A 106 4.76 -1.95 34.09
N GLU A 107 5.04 -3.25 34.11
CA GLU A 107 5.38 -4.01 35.33
C GLU A 107 6.86 -3.94 35.73
N ASN A 108 7.72 -3.34 34.90
CA ASN A 108 9.15 -3.17 35.16
C ASN A 108 9.54 -1.72 35.55
N LYS A 109 8.63 -1.00 36.21
CA LYS A 109 8.90 0.33 36.77
C LYS A 109 8.35 0.44 38.19
#